data_AF-A0AAE3HBB7-F1
#
_entry.id   AF-A0AAE3HBB7-F1
#
_cell.length_a   1.000
_cell.length_b   1.000
_cell.length_c   1.000
_cell.angle_alpha   90.00
_cell.angle_beta   90.00
_cell.angle_gamma   90.00
#
_symmetry.space_group_name_H-M   'P 1'
#
loop_
_entity.id
_entity.type
_entity.pdbx_description
1 polymer ?
#
loop_
_entity_poly.entity_id
_entity_poly.type
_entity_poly.pdbx_seq_one_letter_code
_entity_poly.pdbx_strand_id
1 'polypeptide(L)'
;MNLASAVGVKNPPKPLTDYQELIEERAGEKGGMFKFNPKVDDIVDMFGVVGPDNVKMLVMGTIERGGSGCMCPASAFLRAFLRHVTLKETSAVILDMEAGIEHLGRGTTRGIDLMIVVVEPGMRSIETAQRIKELSEGIEIKHLAAVINKGNAANIRPHLEKLGIPVLGEIPYDPELAQADLMGLAPIDVGGKWVDAVRDIKESMLSMIETFGETT
;
A
#
# COMPACT_ATOMS: atom_id res chain seq x y z
N MET A 1 2.24 -11.77 -8.36
CA MET A 1 2.36 -10.78 -7.28
C MET A 1 3.26 -9.69 -7.81
N ASN A 2 2.68 -8.61 -8.33
CA ASN A 2 3.38 -7.70 -9.25
C ASN A 2 4.37 -6.78 -8.53
N LEU A 3 4.19 -6.56 -7.22
CA LEU A 3 5.13 -5.77 -6.43
C LEU A 3 6.52 -6.42 -6.36
N ALA A 4 6.61 -7.74 -6.21
CA ALA A 4 7.88 -8.43 -6.05
C ALA A 4 8.81 -8.23 -7.25
N SER A 5 8.27 -8.37 -8.47
CA SER A 5 9.02 -8.08 -9.69
C SER A 5 9.37 -6.60 -9.80
N ALA A 6 8.45 -5.70 -9.45
CA ALA A 6 8.67 -4.26 -9.51
C ALA A 6 9.82 -3.78 -8.59
N VAL A 7 10.01 -4.41 -7.43
CA VAL A 7 11.13 -4.12 -6.50
C VAL A 7 12.34 -5.05 -6.67
N GLY A 8 12.35 -5.92 -7.69
CA GLY A 8 13.47 -6.81 -7.99
C GLY A 8 13.64 -8.00 -7.03
N VAL A 9 12.62 -8.35 -6.25
CA VAL A 9 12.60 -9.52 -5.37
C VAL A 9 12.26 -10.78 -6.18
N LYS A 10 13.28 -11.63 -6.43
CA LYS A 10 13.13 -12.85 -7.24
C LYS A 10 12.26 -13.93 -6.57
N ASN A 11 12.39 -14.07 -5.25
CA ASN A 11 11.67 -15.07 -4.45
C ASN A 11 10.80 -14.32 -3.43
N PRO A 12 9.53 -14.00 -3.77
CA PRO A 12 8.66 -13.30 -2.84
C PRO A 12 8.44 -14.14 -1.57
N PRO A 13 8.29 -13.50 -0.40
CA PRO A 13 7.96 -14.21 0.82
C PRO A 13 6.59 -14.89 0.68
N LYS A 14 6.45 -16.00 1.39
CA LYS A 14 5.15 -16.67 1.52
C LYS A 14 4.17 -15.74 2.24
N PRO A 15 2.88 -15.70 1.86
CA PRO A 15 1.90 -14.90 2.56
C PRO A 15 1.82 -15.23 4.06
N LEU A 16 1.69 -14.20 4.91
CA LEU A 16 1.55 -14.36 6.36
C LEU A 16 0.34 -15.23 6.73
N THR A 17 -0.75 -15.17 5.95
CA THR A 17 -1.93 -16.04 6.11
C THR A 17 -1.63 -17.52 6.01
N ASP A 18 -0.54 -17.91 5.36
CA ASP A 18 -0.23 -19.30 5.11
C ASP A 18 0.61 -19.94 6.23
N TYR A 19 1.00 -19.15 7.24
CA TYR A 19 1.66 -19.62 8.47
C TYR A 19 0.61 -19.91 9.55
N GLN A 20 -0.21 -20.94 9.33
CA GLN A 20 -1.34 -21.28 10.22
C GLN A 20 -0.88 -21.57 11.65
N GLU A 21 0.20 -22.34 11.84
CA GLU A 21 0.74 -22.66 13.17
C GLU A 21 1.13 -21.40 13.96
N LEU A 22 1.76 -20.43 13.30
CA LEU A 22 2.12 -19.14 13.90
C LEU A 22 0.88 -18.34 14.31
N ILE A 23 -0.13 -18.34 13.44
CA ILE A 23 -1.39 -17.64 13.69
C ILE A 23 -2.12 -18.28 14.89
N GLU A 24 -2.16 -19.61 14.95
CA GLU A 24 -2.78 -20.35 16.06
C GLU A 24 -2.04 -20.12 17.38
N GLU A 25 -0.71 -20.16 17.37
CA GLU A 25 0.14 -19.87 18.53
C GLU A 25 -0.13 -18.45 19.09
N ARG A 26 -0.21 -17.45 18.20
CA ARG A 26 -0.24 -16.04 18.58
C ARG A 26 -1.63 -15.49 18.80
N ALA A 27 -2.59 -15.87 17.97
CA ALA A 27 -3.96 -15.36 17.97
C ALA A 27 -4.99 -16.35 18.52
N GLY A 28 -4.61 -17.62 18.71
CA GLY A 28 -5.46 -18.70 19.22
C GLY A 28 -6.02 -19.59 18.10
N GLU A 29 -6.57 -20.73 18.49
CA GLU A 29 -7.15 -21.71 17.56
C GLU A 29 -8.55 -21.30 17.07
N LYS A 30 -8.95 -21.82 15.90
CA LYS A 30 -10.32 -21.65 15.40
C LYS A 30 -11.31 -22.34 16.34
N GLY A 31 -12.23 -21.56 16.92
CA GLY A 31 -13.23 -22.06 17.88
C GLY A 31 -12.74 -22.17 19.33
N GLY A 32 -11.46 -21.80 19.59
CA GLY A 32 -10.87 -21.75 20.92
C GLY A 32 -10.81 -20.34 21.52
N MET A 33 -10.01 -20.17 22.57
CA MET A 33 -9.81 -18.86 23.22
C MET A 33 -9.00 -17.93 22.31
N PHE A 34 -9.64 -16.84 21.89
CA PHE A 34 -9.13 -15.88 20.91
C PHE A 34 -8.37 -14.72 21.57
N LYS A 35 -7.16 -14.41 21.08
CA LYS A 35 -6.37 -13.24 21.52
C LYS A 35 -6.60 -12.07 20.57
N PHE A 36 -7.19 -10.99 21.10
CA PHE A 36 -7.46 -9.77 20.32
C PHE A 36 -6.21 -8.92 19.98
N ASN A 37 -5.10 -9.11 20.71
CA ASN A 37 -3.86 -8.38 20.50
C ASN A 37 -2.65 -9.34 20.48
N PRO A 38 -2.49 -10.13 19.41
CA PRO A 38 -1.34 -11.01 19.26
C PRO A 38 -0.04 -10.21 19.20
N LYS A 39 1.05 -10.82 19.64
CA LYS A 39 2.41 -10.28 19.49
C LYS A 39 2.83 -10.39 18.02
N VAL A 40 3.35 -9.32 17.44
CA VAL A 40 3.67 -9.22 16.00
C VAL A 40 4.92 -8.36 15.71
N ASP A 41 5.65 -7.98 16.74
CA ASP A 41 6.81 -7.06 16.70
C ASP A 41 8.08 -7.66 16.10
N ASP A 42 8.13 -8.98 15.96
CA ASP A 42 9.23 -9.75 15.35
C ASP A 42 8.91 -10.24 13.93
N ILE A 43 7.68 -10.01 13.43
CA ILE A 43 7.20 -10.57 12.16
C ILE A 43 7.99 -10.02 10.97
N VAL A 44 8.32 -8.73 10.98
CA VAL A 44 9.10 -8.09 9.91
C VAL A 44 10.48 -8.74 9.80
N ASP A 45 11.14 -9.03 10.92
CA ASP A 45 12.47 -9.62 10.93
C ASP A 45 12.47 -11.13 10.66
N MET A 46 11.44 -11.85 11.08
CA MET A 46 11.33 -13.30 10.86
C MET A 46 10.93 -13.66 9.43
N PHE A 47 10.00 -12.90 8.83
CA PHE A 47 9.36 -13.26 7.56
C PHE A 47 9.64 -12.26 6.43
N GLY A 48 10.30 -11.13 6.73
CA GLY A 48 10.76 -10.17 5.75
C GLY A 48 11.86 -10.74 4.86
N VAL A 49 11.63 -10.70 3.55
CA VAL A 49 12.67 -10.99 2.56
C VAL A 49 13.36 -9.69 2.20
N VAL A 50 14.68 -9.65 2.36
CA VAL A 50 15.51 -8.51 1.95
C VAL A 50 15.72 -8.58 0.44
N GLY A 51 15.16 -7.60 -0.26
CA GLY A 51 15.36 -7.38 -1.69
C GLY A 51 16.56 -6.48 -1.99
N PRO A 52 16.72 -6.08 -3.27
CA PRO A 52 17.64 -5.02 -3.68
C PRO A 52 17.48 -3.74 -2.86
N ASP A 53 18.54 -2.94 -2.79
CA ASP A 53 18.58 -1.66 -2.08
C ASP A 53 18.15 -1.71 -0.61
N ASN A 54 18.27 -2.90 0.01
CA ASN A 54 17.90 -3.17 1.40
C ASN A 54 16.40 -2.96 1.71
N VAL A 55 15.54 -3.08 0.68
CA VAL A 55 14.08 -3.06 0.85
C VAL A 55 13.63 -4.38 1.46
N LYS A 56 12.99 -4.35 2.63
CA LYS A 56 12.34 -5.53 3.22
C LYS A 56 10.92 -5.67 2.67
N MET A 57 10.63 -6.80 2.04
CA MET A 57 9.31 -7.13 1.53
C MET A 57 8.62 -8.15 2.44
N LEU A 58 7.34 -7.92 2.73
CA LEU A 58 6.42 -8.89 3.33
C LEU A 58 5.14 -8.98 2.49
N VAL A 59 4.48 -10.13 2.59
CA VAL A 59 3.20 -10.37 1.91
C VAL A 59 2.20 -10.79 2.97
N MET A 60 1.12 -10.03 3.12
CA MET A 60 0.09 -10.36 4.10
C MET A 60 -0.73 -11.58 3.71
N GLY A 61 -1.14 -11.67 2.43
CA GLY A 61 -2.11 -12.64 1.95
C GLY A 61 -3.55 -12.16 2.06
N THR A 62 -4.47 -12.93 1.48
CA THR A 62 -5.90 -12.62 1.48
C THR A 62 -6.61 -13.34 2.61
N ILE A 63 -7.52 -12.66 3.30
CA ILE A 63 -8.42 -13.31 4.25
C ILE A 63 -9.57 -13.91 3.43
N GLU A 64 -9.61 -15.23 3.29
CA GLU A 64 -10.76 -15.89 2.66
C GLU A 64 -12.04 -15.54 3.42
N ARG A 65 -12.94 -14.77 2.77
CA ARG A 65 -14.28 -14.45 3.29
C ARG A 65 -15.20 -15.66 3.11
N GLY A 66 -14.96 -16.73 3.87
CA GLY A 66 -15.78 -17.95 3.89
C GLY A 66 -16.51 -18.17 5.21
N GLY A 67 -17.80 -17.80 5.28
CA GLY A 67 -18.82 -18.39 6.16
C GLY A 67 -18.76 -18.18 7.68
N SER A 68 -17.67 -17.66 8.27
CA SER A 68 -17.47 -17.60 9.73
C SER A 68 -17.13 -16.20 10.25
N GLY A 69 -17.81 -15.17 9.76
CA GLY A 69 -17.73 -13.82 10.32
C GLY A 69 -16.34 -13.14 10.23
N CYS A 70 -16.29 -11.89 10.66
CA CYS A 70 -15.12 -11.01 10.58
C CYS A 70 -14.04 -11.32 11.66
N MET A 71 -14.29 -12.33 12.51
CA MET A 71 -13.48 -12.67 13.67
C MET A 71 -12.87 -14.07 13.54
N CYS A 72 -11.72 -14.15 12.89
CA CYS A 72 -10.90 -15.35 12.88
C CYS A 72 -9.47 -15.00 13.36
N PRO A 73 -8.71 -15.98 13.90
CA PRO A 73 -7.32 -15.78 14.33
C PRO A 73 -6.46 -15.03 13.32
N ALA A 74 -6.59 -15.37 12.04
CA ALA A 74 -5.88 -14.71 10.94
C ALA A 74 -6.25 -13.23 10.81
N SER A 75 -7.52 -12.85 10.96
CA SER A 75 -7.94 -11.45 10.85
C SER A 75 -7.45 -10.60 12.02
N ALA A 76 -7.43 -11.14 13.26
CA ALA A 76 -6.80 -10.45 14.38
C ALA A 76 -5.29 -10.32 14.22
N PHE A 77 -4.62 -11.38 13.78
CA PHE A 77 -3.18 -11.37 13.54
C PHE A 77 -2.78 -10.30 12.51
N LEU A 78 -3.43 -10.29 11.33
CA LEU A 78 -3.13 -9.32 10.28
C LEU A 78 -3.48 -7.88 10.69
N ARG A 79 -4.58 -7.65 11.43
CA ARG A 79 -4.92 -6.32 11.95
C ARG A 79 -3.91 -5.83 12.98
N ALA A 80 -3.45 -6.71 13.86
CA ALA A 80 -2.41 -6.37 14.83
C ALA A 80 -1.09 -6.05 14.14
N PHE A 81 -0.72 -6.85 13.12
CA PHE A 81 0.46 -6.62 12.30
C PHE A 81 0.39 -5.29 11.55
N LEU A 82 -0.70 -5.01 10.85
CA LEU A 82 -0.91 -3.70 10.19
C LEU A 82 -0.78 -2.53 11.16
N ARG A 83 -1.41 -2.63 12.33
CA ARG A 83 -1.30 -1.60 13.36
C ARG A 83 0.13 -1.45 13.88
N HIS A 84 0.89 -2.54 13.97
CA HIS A 84 2.29 -2.49 14.38
C HIS A 84 3.12 -1.74 13.33
N VAL A 85 3.03 -2.15 12.05
CA VAL A 85 3.83 -1.54 10.99
C VAL A 85 3.47 -0.08 10.72
N THR A 86 2.22 0.33 10.96
CA THR A 86 1.84 1.74 10.77
C THR A 86 2.13 2.63 11.97
N LEU A 87 2.18 2.11 13.21
CA LEU A 87 2.32 2.95 14.40
C LEU A 87 3.67 2.85 15.12
N LYS A 88 4.43 1.76 14.91
CA LYS A 88 5.61 1.46 15.73
C LYS A 88 6.90 1.32 14.94
N GLU A 89 6.81 1.04 13.64
CA GLU A 89 8.00 0.96 12.81
C GLU A 89 8.60 2.35 12.62
N THR A 90 9.92 2.45 12.78
CA THR A 90 10.67 3.71 12.61
C THR A 90 11.16 3.90 11.18
N SER A 91 11.01 2.89 10.33
CA SER A 91 11.41 2.93 8.92
C SER A 91 10.25 3.43 8.05
N ALA A 92 10.55 3.88 6.83
CA ALA A 92 9.51 4.17 5.85
C ALA A 92 8.77 2.87 5.46
N VAL A 93 7.44 2.85 5.60
CA VAL A 93 6.59 1.70 5.26
C VAL A 93 5.69 2.07 4.09
N ILE A 94 5.74 1.27 3.01
CA ILE A 94 4.85 1.39 1.86
C ILE A 94 3.89 0.20 1.88
N LEU A 95 2.59 0.50 1.95
CA LEU A 95 1.53 -0.50 1.86
C LEU A 95 0.95 -0.49 0.45
N ASP A 96 1.31 -1.49 -0.35
CA ASP A 96 0.69 -1.70 -1.66
C ASP A 96 -0.67 -2.39 -1.47
N MET A 97 -1.74 -1.70 -1.89
CA MET A 97 -3.11 -2.14 -1.71
C MET A 97 -3.88 -2.01 -3.01
N GLU A 98 -4.81 -2.93 -3.24
CA GLU A 98 -5.81 -2.77 -4.29
C GLU A 98 -6.72 -1.56 -4.00
N ALA A 99 -7.49 -1.11 -4.98
CA ALA A 99 -8.40 0.03 -4.84
C ALA A 99 -9.47 -0.13 -3.72
N GLY A 100 -9.63 -1.33 -3.16
CA GLY A 100 -10.46 -1.61 -2.00
C GLY A 100 -9.70 -1.47 -0.68
N ILE A 101 -10.07 -0.47 0.12
CA ILE A 101 -9.50 -0.23 1.46
C ILE A 101 -10.43 -0.70 2.59
N GLU A 102 -11.49 -1.45 2.29
CA GLU A 102 -12.48 -1.93 3.28
C GLU A 102 -11.90 -2.86 4.35
N HIS A 103 -10.70 -3.39 4.12
CA HIS A 103 -9.97 -4.19 5.08
C HIS A 103 -9.26 -3.33 6.14
N LEU A 104 -9.13 -2.03 5.92
CA LEU A 104 -8.65 -1.07 6.90
C LEU A 104 -9.81 -0.59 7.78
N GLY A 105 -9.55 -0.44 9.07
CA GLY A 105 -10.46 0.21 10.00
C GLY A 105 -9.80 1.42 10.64
N ARG A 106 -10.59 2.27 11.31
CA ARG A 106 -10.10 3.48 12.02
C ARG A 106 -8.90 3.22 12.95
N GLY A 107 -8.78 2.01 13.50
CA GLY A 107 -7.67 1.63 14.38
C GLY A 107 -6.34 1.34 13.66
N THR A 108 -6.37 0.97 12.38
CA THR A 108 -5.18 0.66 11.57
C THR A 108 -4.70 1.84 10.74
N THR A 109 -5.60 2.78 10.42
CA THR A 109 -5.33 3.96 9.58
C THR A 109 -4.71 5.13 10.33
N ARG A 110 -4.76 5.15 11.66
CA ARG A 110 -4.16 6.23 12.47
C ARG A 110 -2.66 6.45 12.28
N GLY A 111 -1.95 5.43 11.82
CA GLY A 111 -0.52 5.50 11.52
C GLY A 111 -0.20 5.72 10.05
N ILE A 112 -1.20 6.02 9.21
CA ILE A 112 -0.98 6.34 7.80
C ILE A 112 -0.80 7.85 7.66
N ASP A 113 0.39 8.26 7.27
CA ASP A 113 0.71 9.68 7.03
C ASP A 113 0.07 10.19 5.74
N LEU A 114 0.13 9.40 4.67
CA LEU A 114 -0.36 9.76 3.35
C LEU A 114 -0.92 8.53 2.61
N MET A 115 -2.10 8.69 2.02
CA MET A 115 -2.63 7.76 1.03
C MET A 115 -2.42 8.32 -0.38
N ILE A 116 -1.82 7.53 -1.27
CA ILE A 116 -1.61 7.88 -2.66
C ILE A 116 -2.53 7.05 -3.54
N VAL A 117 -3.35 7.72 -4.35
CA VAL A 117 -4.24 7.08 -5.33
C VAL A 117 -3.61 7.18 -6.72
N VAL A 118 -3.31 6.04 -7.33
CA VAL A 118 -2.82 5.99 -8.70
C VAL A 118 -4.00 6.04 -9.66
N VAL A 119 -4.01 7.01 -10.57
CA VAL A 119 -5.10 7.27 -11.52
C VAL A 119 -4.60 7.31 -12.95
N GLU A 120 -5.37 6.76 -13.89
CA GLU A 120 -5.09 6.84 -15.32
C GLU A 120 -5.99 7.89 -16.01
N PRO A 121 -5.60 8.48 -17.15
CA PRO A 121 -6.43 9.39 -17.94
C PRO A 121 -7.75 8.77 -18.40
N GLY A 122 -8.79 8.87 -17.58
CA GLY A 122 -10.13 8.41 -17.91
C GLY A 122 -11.14 8.60 -16.79
N MET A 123 -12.40 8.89 -17.15
CA MET A 123 -13.46 9.18 -16.18
C MET A 123 -13.68 8.04 -15.16
N ARG A 124 -13.58 6.78 -15.58
CA ARG A 124 -13.70 5.63 -14.68
C ARG A 124 -12.63 5.61 -13.58
N SER A 125 -11.40 6.05 -13.90
CA SER A 125 -10.32 6.12 -12.91
C SER A 125 -10.55 7.28 -11.92
N ILE A 126 -11.08 8.40 -12.41
CA ILE A 126 -11.46 9.55 -11.58
C ILE A 126 -12.62 9.18 -10.64
N GLU A 127 -13.63 8.46 -11.12
CA GLU A 127 -14.73 7.94 -10.30
C GLU A 127 -14.21 7.00 -9.20
N THR A 128 -13.25 6.12 -9.51
CA THR A 128 -12.59 5.27 -8.51
C THR A 128 -11.84 6.11 -7.47
N ALA A 129 -11.12 7.16 -7.88
CA ALA A 129 -10.44 8.05 -6.95
C ALA A 129 -11.41 8.81 -6.03
N GLN A 130 -12.55 9.25 -6.55
CA GLN A 130 -13.61 9.83 -5.74
C GLN A 130 -14.12 8.83 -4.69
N ARG A 131 -14.38 7.58 -5.08
CA ARG A 131 -14.82 6.54 -4.14
C ARG A 131 -13.78 6.25 -3.06
N ILE A 132 -12.49 6.19 -3.43
CA ILE A 132 -11.40 6.01 -2.48
C ILE A 132 -11.34 7.20 -1.51
N LYS A 133 -11.52 8.43 -1.99
CA LYS A 133 -11.60 9.62 -1.13
C LYS A 133 -12.71 9.48 -0.08
N GLU A 134 -13.93 9.15 -0.50
CA GLU A 134 -15.07 8.96 0.41
C GLU A 134 -14.81 7.85 1.45
N LEU A 135 -14.20 6.74 1.02
CA LEU A 135 -13.82 5.65 1.94
C LEU A 135 -12.74 6.10 2.93
N SER A 136 -11.75 6.86 2.46
CA SER A 136 -10.62 7.33 3.27
C SER A 136 -11.07 8.28 4.39
N GLU A 137 -12.03 9.16 4.11
CA GLU A 137 -12.67 10.03 5.09
C GLU A 137 -13.41 9.21 6.16
N GLY A 138 -14.08 8.12 5.76
CA GLY A 138 -14.78 7.21 6.66
C GLY A 138 -13.88 6.43 7.63
N ILE A 139 -12.59 6.31 7.31
CA ILE A 139 -11.59 5.63 8.15
C ILE A 139 -10.51 6.58 8.70
N GLU A 140 -10.74 7.89 8.66
CA GLU A 140 -9.89 8.92 9.28
C GLU A 140 -8.45 8.99 8.72
N ILE A 141 -8.27 8.68 7.43
CA ILE A 141 -7.01 9.01 6.75
C ILE A 141 -7.00 10.52 6.49
N LYS A 142 -6.01 11.22 7.05
CA LYS A 142 -5.97 12.69 7.06
C LYS A 142 -5.54 13.29 5.73
N HIS A 143 -4.61 12.63 5.06
CA HIS A 143 -3.97 13.16 3.87
C HIS A 143 -4.10 12.16 2.72
N LEU A 144 -4.60 12.68 1.59
CA LEU A 144 -4.82 11.94 0.36
C LEU A 144 -4.20 12.73 -0.78
N ALA A 145 -3.49 12.08 -1.67
CA ALA A 145 -2.99 12.68 -2.91
C ALA A 145 -3.12 11.69 -4.08
N ALA A 146 -2.97 12.19 -5.30
CA ALA A 146 -3.01 11.38 -6.51
C ALA A 146 -1.71 11.44 -7.30
N VAL A 147 -1.39 10.33 -7.97
CA VAL A 147 -0.36 10.25 -9.02
C VAL A 147 -1.06 9.86 -10.31
N ILE A 148 -0.87 10.67 -11.36
CA ILE A 148 -1.40 10.34 -12.68
C ILE A 148 -0.43 9.39 -13.37
N ASN A 149 -0.83 8.14 -13.60
CA ASN A 149 -0.05 7.16 -14.34
C ASN A 149 -0.50 7.11 -15.80
N LYS A 150 0.41 6.77 -16.72
CA LYS A 150 0.17 6.77 -18.17
C LYS A 150 -0.35 8.12 -18.68
N GLY A 151 0.25 9.17 -18.15
CA GLY A 151 0.01 10.55 -18.55
C GLY A 151 0.02 10.74 -20.06
N ASN A 152 -0.96 11.49 -20.57
CA ASN A 152 -1.12 11.78 -22.00
C ASN A 152 -1.68 13.20 -22.19
N ALA A 153 -2.04 13.58 -23.42
CA ALA A 153 -2.53 14.93 -23.72
C ALA A 153 -3.82 15.34 -22.97
N ALA A 154 -4.61 14.38 -22.46
CA ALA A 154 -5.82 14.67 -21.69
C ALA A 154 -5.46 15.04 -20.24
N ASN A 155 -5.51 16.33 -19.94
CA ASN A 155 -5.22 16.84 -18.61
C ASN A 155 -6.38 16.54 -17.63
N ILE A 156 -6.25 15.45 -16.86
CA ILE A 156 -7.23 15.07 -15.81
C ILE A 156 -6.98 15.76 -14.46
N ARG A 157 -5.85 16.46 -14.29
CA ARG A 157 -5.49 17.15 -13.03
C ARG A 157 -6.60 18.08 -12.51
N PRO A 158 -7.24 18.94 -13.34
CA PRO A 158 -8.32 19.81 -12.86
C PRO A 158 -9.53 19.05 -12.31
N HIS A 159 -9.77 17.81 -12.75
CA HIS A 159 -10.86 16.99 -12.22
C HIS A 159 -10.53 16.48 -10.82
N LEU A 160 -9.29 16.02 -10.59
CA LEU A 160 -8.82 15.55 -9.29
C LEU A 160 -8.76 16.71 -8.28
N GLU A 161 -8.26 17.87 -8.69
CA GLU A 161 -8.20 19.06 -7.84
C GLU A 161 -9.60 19.57 -7.45
N LYS A 162 -10.58 19.50 -8.36
CA LYS A 162 -12.00 19.80 -8.03
C LYS A 162 -12.60 18.84 -7.01
N LEU A 163 -12.12 17.59 -6.97
CA LEU A 163 -12.48 16.62 -5.93
C LEU A 163 -11.73 16.89 -4.61
N GLY A 164 -10.84 17.88 -4.55
CA GLY A 164 -9.99 18.15 -3.39
C GLY A 164 -8.88 17.12 -3.22
N ILE A 165 -8.47 16.45 -4.30
CA ILE A 165 -7.36 15.48 -4.31
C ILE A 165 -6.15 16.17 -4.95
N PRO A 166 -5.14 16.60 -4.17
CA PRO A 166 -3.93 17.19 -4.72
C PRO A 166 -3.16 16.16 -5.57
N VAL A 167 -2.54 16.62 -6.66
CA VAL A 167 -1.82 15.74 -7.58
C VAL A 167 -0.31 15.96 -7.43
N LEU A 168 0.40 14.93 -6.96
CA LEU A 168 1.85 14.94 -6.72
C LEU A 168 2.65 15.04 -8.01
N GLY A 169 2.12 14.51 -9.12
CA GLY A 169 2.79 14.51 -10.41
C GLY A 169 2.16 13.54 -11.38
N GLU A 170 2.80 13.41 -12.54
CA GLU A 170 2.34 12.61 -13.65
C GLU A 170 3.50 11.79 -14.21
N ILE A 171 3.29 10.48 -14.32
CA ILE A 171 4.21 9.54 -14.96
C ILE A 171 3.73 9.38 -16.40
N PRO A 172 4.52 9.77 -17.41
CA PRO A 172 4.13 9.63 -18.80
C PRO A 172 4.00 8.14 -19.17
N TYR A 173 3.17 7.84 -20.17
CA TYR A 173 3.19 6.50 -20.75
C TYR A 173 4.58 6.20 -21.35
N ASP A 174 5.22 5.14 -20.86
CA ASP A 174 6.51 4.67 -21.34
C ASP A 174 6.41 3.21 -21.82
N PRO A 175 6.59 2.93 -23.13
CA PRO A 175 6.53 1.57 -23.64
C PRO A 175 7.66 0.67 -23.13
N GLU A 176 8.82 1.23 -22.77
CA GLU A 176 9.94 0.46 -22.19
C GLU A 176 9.59 -0.02 -20.78
N LEU A 177 8.87 0.80 -20.00
CA LEU A 177 8.32 0.40 -18.70
C LEU A 177 7.35 -0.77 -18.83
N ALA A 178 6.43 -0.71 -19.81
CA ALA A 178 5.49 -1.80 -20.07
C ALA A 178 6.22 -3.08 -20.53
N GLN A 179 7.29 -2.94 -21.32
CA GLN A 179 8.11 -4.07 -21.76
C GLN A 179 8.91 -4.69 -20.61
N ALA A 180 9.46 -3.88 -19.71
CA ALA A 180 10.18 -4.34 -18.52
C ALA A 180 9.29 -5.23 -17.64
N ASP A 181 8.04 -4.79 -17.39
CA ASP A 181 7.03 -5.57 -16.65
C ASP A 181 6.75 -6.93 -17.32
N LEU A 182 6.56 -6.96 -18.64
CA LEU A 182 6.37 -8.20 -19.40
C LEU A 182 7.58 -9.15 -19.33
N MET A 183 8.78 -8.60 -19.16
CA MET A 183 10.02 -9.38 -19.00
C MET A 183 10.30 -9.77 -17.54
N GLY A 184 9.48 -9.32 -16.59
CA GLY A 184 9.70 -9.53 -15.15
C GLY A 184 10.95 -8.81 -14.62
N LEU A 185 11.40 -7.76 -15.31
CA LEU A 185 12.50 -6.91 -14.88
C LEU A 185 11.98 -5.82 -13.96
N ALA A 186 12.74 -5.50 -12.91
CA ALA A 186 12.42 -4.35 -12.08
C ALA A 186 12.53 -3.09 -12.95
N PRO A 187 11.48 -2.24 -13.02
CA PRO A 187 11.51 -1.03 -13.83
C PRO A 187 12.75 -0.17 -13.64
N ILE A 188 13.16 0.02 -12.39
CA ILE A 188 14.28 0.89 -12.02
C ILE A 188 15.62 0.44 -12.62
N ASP A 189 15.79 -0.85 -12.91
CA ASP A 189 16.99 -1.41 -13.53
C ASP A 189 17.07 -1.12 -15.04
N VAL A 190 15.92 -0.88 -15.69
CA VAL A 190 15.83 -0.54 -17.12
C VAL A 190 15.96 0.98 -17.32
N GLY A 191 15.55 1.77 -16.34
CA GLY A 191 15.56 3.23 -16.41
C GLY A 191 14.54 3.77 -17.41
N GLY A 192 14.70 5.04 -17.80
CA GLY A 192 13.81 5.72 -18.74
C GLY A 192 13.40 7.12 -18.27
N LYS A 193 12.65 7.83 -19.10
CA LYS A 193 12.22 9.21 -18.78
C LYS A 193 11.23 9.28 -17.61
N TRP A 194 10.54 8.18 -17.33
CA TRP A 194 9.65 8.06 -16.18
C TRP A 194 10.39 8.16 -14.83
N VAL A 195 11.71 7.88 -14.79
CA VAL A 195 12.51 7.94 -13.55
C VAL A 195 12.57 9.37 -13.00
N ASP A 196 12.74 10.36 -13.87
CA ASP A 196 12.76 11.76 -13.45
C ASP A 196 11.37 12.19 -12.93
N ALA A 197 10.29 11.76 -13.59
CA ALA A 197 8.92 12.00 -13.11
C ALA A 197 8.68 11.38 -11.71
N VAL A 198 9.19 10.18 -11.45
CA VAL A 198 9.09 9.54 -10.12
C VAL A 198 9.94 10.28 -9.08
N ARG A 199 11.10 10.83 -9.47
CA ARG A 199 11.92 11.67 -8.57
C ARG A 199 11.18 12.95 -8.19
N ASP A 200 10.56 13.63 -9.15
CA ASP A 200 9.78 14.84 -8.93
C ASP A 200 8.55 14.57 -8.04
N ILE A 201 7.87 13.43 -8.26
CA ILE A 201 6.75 12.97 -7.41
C ILE A 201 7.23 12.72 -5.98
N LYS A 202 8.40 12.07 -5.80
CA LYS A 202 8.99 11.84 -4.47
C LYS A 202 9.27 13.15 -3.76
N GLU A 203 9.86 14.14 -4.44
CA GLU A 203 10.15 15.45 -3.85
C GLU A 203 8.86 16.18 -3.44
N SER A 204 7.85 16.17 -4.32
CA SER A 204 6.53 16.75 -4.04
C SER A 204 5.84 16.06 -2.86
N MET A 205 5.96 14.73 -2.77
CA MET A 205 5.43 13.93 -1.66
C MET A 205 6.12 14.27 -0.34
N LEU A 206 7.46 14.35 -0.32
CA LEU A 206 8.21 14.67 0.89
C LEU A 206 7.90 16.09 1.38
N SER A 207 7.88 17.07 0.47
CA SER A 207 7.49 18.44 0.80
C SER A 207 6.07 18.51 1.36
N MET A 208 5.12 17.76 0.79
CA MET A 208 3.76 17.67 1.33
C MET A 208 3.75 17.08 2.75
N ILE A 209 4.47 15.99 2.99
CA ILE A 209 4.54 15.33 4.31
C ILE A 209 5.14 16.25 5.37
N GLU A 210 6.16 17.05 5.04
CA GLU A 210 6.76 18.02 5.96
C GLU A 210 5.73 19.02 6.53
N THR A 211 4.73 19.40 5.73
CA THR A 211 3.67 20.31 6.18
C THR A 211 2.69 19.69 7.18
N PHE A 212 2.63 18.36 7.28
CA PHE A 212 1.69 17.67 8.18
C PHE A 212 2.05 17.91 9.65
N GLY A 213 3.35 18.03 9.96
CA GLY A 213 3.85 18.30 11.30
C GLY A 213 3.51 19.71 11.82
N GLU A 214 3.25 20.66 10.93
CA GLU A 214 2.90 22.05 11.29
C GLU A 214 1.43 22.21 11.72
N THR A 215 0.60 21.18 11.52
CA THR A 215 -0.85 21.21 11.77
C THR A 215 -1.27 20.47 13.06
N THR A 216 -0.32 20.19 13.97
CA THR A 216 -0.58 19.52 15.26
C THR A 216 -0.57 20.51 16.41
#